data_AF-A0A817S5K4-F1
#
_entry.id   AF-A0A817S5K4-F1
#
_cell.length_a   1.000
_cell.length_b   1.000
_cell.length_c   1.000
_cell.angle_alpha   90.00
_cell.angle_beta   90.00
_cell.angle_gamma   90.00
#
_symmetry.space_group_name_H-M   'P 1'
#
loop_
_entity.id
_entity.type
_entity.pdbx_description
1 polymer ?
#
loop_
_entity_poly.entity_id
_entity_poly.type
_entity_poly.pdbx_seq_one_letter_code
_entity_poly.pdbx_strand_id
1 'polypeptide(L)'
;MVFPNSRRLMCWSHMIKQCRHHRSLVNKNDWLMIDKDIHELQLAFTDDIFDRGVFVLLQKWNQIPSMKQFVNYFTDQWVSNLRY
;
A
#
# COMPACT_ATOMS: atom_id res chain seq x y z
N MET A 1 -11.78 18.43 20.71
CA MET A 1 -10.85 17.83 19.73
C MET A 1 -9.59 18.67 19.71
N VAL A 2 -8.40 18.11 19.98
CA VAL A 2 -7.19 18.89 20.31
C VAL A 2 -6.49 19.50 19.08
N PHE A 3 -6.78 19.04 17.85
CA PHE A 3 -6.21 19.60 16.62
C PHE A 3 -7.23 19.59 15.46
N PRO A 4 -8.02 20.66 15.29
CA PRO A 4 -9.11 20.69 14.30
C PRO A 4 -8.62 20.79 12.84
N ASN A 5 -7.40 21.29 12.61
CA ASN A 5 -6.85 21.51 11.26
C ASN A 5 -5.67 20.57 10.92
N SER A 6 -5.44 19.53 11.73
CA SER A 6 -4.37 18.57 11.43
C SER A 6 -4.90 17.44 10.56
N ARG A 7 -4.28 17.23 9.38
CA ARG A 7 -4.47 15.99 8.63
C ARG A 7 -3.65 14.89 9.28
N ARG A 8 -4.29 13.80 9.70
CA ARG A 8 -3.59 12.63 10.23
C ARG A 8 -2.92 11.90 9.06
N LEU A 9 -1.62 12.08 8.88
CA LEU A 9 -0.83 11.29 7.95
C LEU A 9 -0.43 9.97 8.62
N MET A 10 -0.75 8.84 7.99
CA MET A 10 -0.24 7.55 8.44
C MET A 10 1.24 7.47 8.08
N CYS A 11 2.11 7.25 9.07
CA CYS A 11 3.52 7.06 8.78
C CYS A 11 3.78 5.70 8.12
N TRP A 12 4.77 5.69 7.24
CA TRP A 12 5.15 4.55 6.43
C TRP A 12 5.39 3.26 7.23
N SER A 13 6.05 3.38 8.39
CA SER A 13 6.32 2.25 9.29
C SER A 13 5.05 1.55 9.78
N HIS A 14 3.96 2.29 10.01
CA HIS A 14 2.68 1.69 10.38
C HIS A 14 2.04 0.97 9.22
N MET A 15 2.09 1.54 8.01
CA MET A 15 1.58 0.88 6.81
C MET A 15 2.34 -0.43 6.52
N ILE A 16 3.69 -0.43 6.56
CA ILE A 16 4.48 -1.66 6.36
C ILE A 16 4.11 -2.71 7.42
N LYS A 17 4.01 -2.30 8.70
CA LYS A 17 3.64 -3.22 9.78
C LYS A 17 2.29 -3.89 9.50
N GLN A 18 1.30 -3.12 9.06
CA GLN A 18 -0.02 -3.65 8.73
C GLN A 18 0.00 -4.53 7.48
N CYS A 19 0.74 -4.18 6.43
CA CYS A 19 0.94 -5.06 5.27
C CYS A 19 1.58 -6.39 5.69
N ARG A 20 2.58 -6.38 6.58
CA ARG A 20 3.21 -7.59 7.12
C ARG A 20 2.26 -8.45 7.94
N HIS A 21 1.33 -7.85 8.69
CA HIS A 21 0.26 -8.58 9.39
C HIS A 21 -0.65 -9.34 8.41
N HIS A 22 -0.84 -8.79 7.21
CA HIS A 22 -1.65 -9.39 6.15
C HIS A 22 -0.85 -10.24 5.14
N ARG A 23 0.42 -10.55 5.44
CA ARG A 23 1.27 -11.37 4.55
C ARG A 23 0.70 -12.77 4.26
N SER A 24 -0.13 -13.29 5.16
CA SER A 24 -0.76 -14.61 5.02
C SER A 24 -1.84 -14.65 3.93
N LEU A 25 -2.26 -13.48 3.41
CA LEU A 25 -3.18 -13.39 2.27
C LEU A 25 -2.53 -13.76 0.94
N VAL A 26 -1.20 -13.95 0.91
CA VAL A 26 -0.43 -14.29 -0.28
C VAL A 26 0.57 -15.39 0.01
N ASN A 27 1.09 -16.03 -1.04
CA ASN A 27 2.18 -16.99 -0.87
C ASN A 27 3.52 -16.28 -0.61
N LYS A 28 4.55 -17.05 -0.23
CA LYS A 28 5.86 -16.50 0.13
C LYS A 28 6.53 -15.72 -1.00
N ASN A 29 6.46 -16.21 -2.24
CA ASN A 29 7.13 -15.57 -3.38
C ASN A 29 6.44 -14.26 -3.75
N ASP A 30 5.12 -14.27 -3.75
CA ASP A 30 4.26 -13.11 -3.94
C ASP A 30 4.53 -12.03 -2.88
N TRP A 31 4.68 -12.44 -1.62
CA TRP A 31 5.03 -11.52 -0.53
C TRP A 31 6.37 -10.83 -0.74
N LEU A 32 7.40 -11.55 -1.18
CA LEU A 32 8.72 -10.95 -1.43
C LEU A 32 8.64 -9.86 -2.49
N MET A 33 7.82 -10.06 -3.53
CA MET A 33 7.57 -9.05 -4.54
C MET A 33 6.83 -7.85 -3.98
N ILE A 34 5.75 -8.08 -3.21
CA ILE A 34 4.97 -7.02 -2.56
C ILE A 34 5.84 -6.19 -1.60
N ASP A 35 6.64 -6.84 -0.75
CA ASP A 35 7.51 -6.15 0.22
C ASP A 35 8.52 -5.26 -0.49
N LYS A 36 9.14 -5.75 -1.58
CA LYS A 36 10.03 -4.95 -2.42
C LYS A 36 9.31 -3.75 -3.05
N ASP A 37 8.20 -4.01 -3.73
CA ASP A 37 7.40 -3.00 -4.43
C ASP A 37 6.95 -1.88 -3.47
N ILE A 38 6.50 -2.27 -2.26
CA ILE A 38 6.17 -1.32 -1.20
C ILE A 38 7.39 -0.51 -0.81
N HIS A 39 8.56 -1.13 -0.52
CA HIS A 39 9.77 -0.38 -0.18
C HIS A 39 10.21 0.60 -1.28
N GLU A 40 10.00 0.30 -2.56
CA GLU A 40 10.29 1.22 -3.65
C GLU A 40 9.30 2.40 -3.66
N LEU A 41 8.03 2.15 -3.39
CA LEU A 41 7.00 3.19 -3.30
C LEU A 41 7.30 4.24 -2.21
N GLN A 42 8.01 3.85 -1.14
CA GLN A 42 8.45 4.77 -0.07
C GLN A 42 9.40 5.88 -0.56
N LEU A 43 10.05 5.65 -1.70
CA LEU A 43 11.02 6.58 -2.28
C LEU A 43 10.34 7.68 -3.12
N ALA A 44 9.01 7.64 -3.25
CA ALA A 44 8.25 8.70 -3.88
C ALA A 44 8.39 10.00 -3.07
N PHE A 45 8.93 11.04 -3.71
CA PHE A 45 9.17 12.35 -3.10
C PHE A 45 8.10 13.39 -3.45
N THR A 46 7.09 13.00 -4.24
CA THR A 46 5.89 13.80 -4.54
C THR A 46 4.66 12.91 -4.55
N ASP A 47 3.50 13.50 -4.29
CA ASP A 47 2.21 12.82 -4.35
C ASP A 47 1.94 12.26 -5.76
N ASP A 48 2.32 12.99 -6.82
CA ASP A 48 2.17 12.52 -8.22
C ASP A 48 2.98 11.25 -8.51
N ILE A 49 4.22 11.18 -8.01
CA ILE A 49 5.07 9.99 -8.17
C ILE A 49 4.50 8.83 -7.35
N PHE A 50 4.00 9.10 -6.15
CA PHE A 50 3.36 8.11 -5.31
C PHE A 50 2.11 7.54 -5.99
N ASP A 51 1.22 8.38 -6.50
CA ASP A 51 -0.02 7.97 -7.17
C ASP A 51 0.25 7.14 -8.42
N ARG A 52 1.24 7.54 -9.24
CA ARG A 52 1.67 6.76 -10.40
C ARG A 52 2.29 5.44 -9.98
N GLY A 53 3.11 5.43 -8.92
CA GLY A 53 3.70 4.23 -8.35
C GLY A 53 2.62 3.24 -7.89
N VAL A 54 1.66 3.70 -7.09
CA VAL A 54 0.50 2.90 -6.65
C VAL A 54 -0.25 2.35 -7.85
N PHE A 55 -0.54 3.16 -8.85
CA PHE A 55 -1.24 2.70 -10.05
C PHE A 55 -0.49 1.56 -10.76
N VAL A 56 0.82 1.70 -10.98
CA VAL A 56 1.65 0.67 -11.62
C VAL A 56 1.69 -0.60 -10.78
N LEU A 57 1.86 -0.49 -9.46
CA LEU A 57 1.88 -1.63 -8.56
C LEU A 57 0.55 -2.38 -8.55
N LEU A 58 -0.58 -1.66 -8.49
CA LEU A 58 -1.90 -2.29 -8.54
C LEU A 58 -2.16 -2.99 -9.88
N GLN A 59 -1.74 -2.41 -11.01
CA GLN A 59 -1.85 -3.08 -12.32
C GLN A 59 -1.04 -4.38 -12.32
N LYS A 60 0.19 -4.35 -11.82
CA LYS A 60 1.08 -5.52 -11.71
C LYS A 60 0.48 -6.60 -10.81
N TRP A 61 0.02 -6.25 -9.61
CA TRP A 61 -0.50 -7.22 -8.64
C TRP A 61 -1.85 -7.81 -9.06
N ASN A 62 -2.70 -7.03 -9.73
CA ASN A 62 -4.00 -7.53 -10.24
C ASN A 62 -3.84 -8.60 -11.33
N GLN A 63 -2.69 -8.69 -12.00
CA GLN A 63 -2.40 -9.76 -12.95
C GLN A 63 -2.13 -11.11 -12.28
N ILE A 64 -1.94 -11.14 -10.95
CA ILE A 64 -1.59 -12.34 -10.20
C ILE A 64 -2.78 -12.77 -9.34
N PRO A 65 -3.52 -13.84 -9.71
CA PRO A 65 -4.75 -14.22 -9.04
C PRO A 65 -4.60 -14.50 -7.54
N SER A 66 -3.46 -15.05 -7.11
CA SER A 66 -3.16 -15.32 -5.70
C SER A 66 -3.00 -14.07 -4.84
N MET A 67 -2.79 -12.90 -5.46
CA MET A 67 -2.66 -11.63 -4.73
C MET A 67 -4.00 -10.92 -4.49
N LYS A 68 -5.10 -11.37 -5.09
CA LYS A 68 -6.38 -10.64 -5.12
C LYS A 68 -6.87 -10.18 -3.74
N GLN A 69 -6.79 -11.03 -2.72
CA GLN A 69 -7.23 -10.67 -1.37
C GLN A 69 -6.37 -9.56 -0.77
N PHE A 70 -5.05 -9.62 -0.97
CA PHE A 70 -4.14 -8.59 -0.51
C PHE A 70 -4.33 -7.28 -1.27
N VAL A 71 -4.52 -7.34 -2.59
CA VAL A 71 -4.77 -6.16 -3.42
C VAL A 71 -6.04 -5.43 -2.99
N ASN A 72 -7.12 -6.16 -2.71
CA ASN A 72 -8.35 -5.58 -2.18
C ASN A 72 -8.09 -4.88 -0.84
N TYR A 73 -7.47 -5.59 0.12
CA TYR A 73 -7.08 -4.99 1.40
C TYR A 73 -6.26 -3.71 1.23
N PHE A 74 -5.24 -3.76 0.35
CA PHE A 74 -4.34 -2.63 0.17
C PHE A 74 -5.07 -1.43 -0.45
N THR A 75 -5.93 -1.70 -1.44
CA THR A 75 -6.71 -0.67 -2.13
C THR A 75 -7.73 -0.02 -1.18
N ASP A 76 -8.43 -0.83 -0.38
CA ASP A 76 -9.45 -0.31 0.56
C ASP A 76 -8.82 0.51 1.68
N GLN A 77 -7.74 0.00 2.29
CA GLN A 77 -7.14 0.62 3.45
C GLN A 77 -6.26 1.82 3.12
N TRP A 78 -5.50 1.74 2.02
CA TRP A 78 -4.44 2.71 1.73
C TRP A 78 -4.76 3.58 0.54
N VAL A 79 -5.40 3.08 -0.51
CA VAL A 79 -5.63 3.87 -1.72
C VAL A 79 -6.93 4.66 -1.64
N SER A 80 -8.01 4.00 -1.23
CA SER A 80 -9.34 4.60 -1.14
C SER A 80 -9.46 5.61 0.00
N ASN A 81 -8.75 5.38 1.10
CA ASN A 81 -8.74 6.28 2.27
C ASN A 81 -7.76 7.46 2.16
N LEU A 82 -6.90 7.52 1.13
CA LEU A 82 -5.99 8.67 0.92
C LEU A 82 -6.71 9.89 0.31
N ARG A 83 -7.97 9.75 -0.11
CA ARG A 83 -8.71 10.73 -0.92
C ARG A 83 -9.75 11.59 -0.19
N TYR A 84 -9.88 11.50 1.14
CA TYR A 84 -10.78 12.37 1.91
C TYR A 84 -10.14 12.83 3.23
#